data_AF-A0A970ZMM4-F1
#
_entry.id   AF-A0A970ZMM4-F1
#
_cell.length_a   1.000
_cell.length_b   1.000
_cell.length_c   1.000
_cell.angle_alpha   90.00
_cell.angle_beta   90.00
_cell.angle_gamma   90.00
#
_symmetry.space_group_name_H-M   'P 1'
#
loop_
_entity.id
_entity.type
_entity.pdbx_description
1 polymer ?
#
loop_
_entity_poly.entity_id
_entity_poly.type
_entity_poly.pdbx_seq_one_letter_code
_entity_poly.pdbx_strand_id
1 'polypeptide(L)'
;MIYPPGKGKSGPFLMQLWRDYLEQYADREGDVEAQTVVAANHAVEILTSLSRTLDRHDRYSKLIDQRHLIFREGSRRARNHEDRILNATFSIYNSLNTLSHQFTEGNPESSALIAKVDEQVHLSTKSGKPIEMSAGALRACFPLLGLISIALDQNQVMTGAIRQLEQRFAAGSAAAATEWEHLLNALYRIVEILQIVALLTDSELADQINQIATRFKEEDQTRDPALKVRNGFCRLFELGHLLVTHVDAIAGA
;
A
#
# COMPACT_ATOMS: atom_id res chain seq x y z
N MET A 1 -19.17 -13.54 5.19
CA MET A 1 -18.02 -12.62 5.28
C MET A 1 -18.43 -11.49 6.20
N ILE A 2 -17.89 -11.42 7.43
CA ILE A 2 -18.17 -10.34 8.38
C ILE A 2 -16.85 -9.61 8.60
N TYR A 3 -16.63 -8.54 7.83
CA TYR A 3 -15.55 -7.56 8.01
C TYR A 3 -16.19 -6.22 8.39
N PRO A 4 -15.54 -5.43 9.25
CA PRO A 4 -16.22 -4.70 10.30
C PRO A 4 -17.18 -3.65 9.73
N PRO A 5 -18.33 -3.41 10.39
CA PRO A 5 -19.13 -2.25 10.05
C PRO A 5 -18.23 -1.02 10.24
N GLY A 6 -18.21 -0.11 9.27
CA GLY A 6 -17.55 1.18 9.43
C GLY A 6 -18.16 1.89 10.64
N LYS A 7 -17.51 1.78 11.81
CA LYS A 7 -17.99 2.32 13.08
C LYS A 7 -17.52 3.75 13.33
N GLY A 8 -16.48 4.20 12.63
CA GLY A 8 -16.00 5.57 12.70
C GLY A 8 -16.76 6.54 11.78
N LYS A 9 -16.34 7.81 11.81
CA LYS A 9 -17.00 8.91 11.08
C LYS A 9 -17.00 8.69 9.56
N SER A 10 -15.97 8.04 9.04
CA SER A 10 -15.82 7.73 7.62
C SER A 10 -16.45 6.39 7.24
N GLY A 11 -17.06 5.68 8.19
CA GLY A 11 -17.61 4.34 8.03
C GLY A 11 -18.49 4.14 6.79
N PRO A 12 -19.52 4.98 6.54
CA PRO A 12 -20.35 4.86 5.34
C PRO A 12 -19.55 4.95 4.04
N PHE A 13 -18.58 5.87 3.97
CA PHE A 13 -17.72 6.05 2.81
C PHE A 13 -16.79 4.84 2.61
N LEU A 14 -16.14 4.35 3.67
CA LEU A 14 -15.24 3.19 3.61
C LEU A 14 -15.99 1.90 3.20
N MET A 15 -17.24 1.76 3.62
CA MET A 15 -18.10 0.66 3.17
C MET A 15 -18.50 0.79 1.71
N GLN A 16 -18.76 2.01 1.23
CA GLN A 16 -19.05 2.23 -0.18
C GLN A 16 -17.82 1.90 -1.04
N LEU A 17 -16.64 2.36 -0.64
CA LEU A 17 -15.38 2.07 -1.35
C LEU A 17 -15.11 0.55 -1.47
N TRP A 18 -15.46 -0.23 -0.43
CA TRP A 18 -15.38 -1.68 -0.47
C TRP A 18 -16.38 -2.32 -1.44
N ARG A 19 -17.63 -1.85 -1.45
CA ARG A 19 -18.65 -2.34 -2.39
C ARG A 19 -18.26 -2.04 -3.83
N ASP A 20 -17.84 -0.81 -4.10
CA ASP A 20 -17.39 -0.39 -5.43
C ASP A 20 -16.20 -1.24 -5.91
N TYR A 21 -15.27 -1.58 -5.01
CA TYR A 21 -14.18 -2.49 -5.32
C TYR A 21 -14.70 -3.87 -5.73
N LEU A 22 -15.57 -4.49 -4.91
CA LEU A 22 -16.08 -5.83 -5.19
C LEU A 22 -16.89 -5.88 -6.49
N GLU A 23 -17.73 -4.87 -6.73
CA GLU A 23 -18.53 -4.75 -7.96
C GLU A 23 -17.63 -4.62 -9.19
N GLN A 24 -16.72 -3.63 -9.20
CA GLN A 24 -15.80 -3.43 -10.33
C GLN A 24 -14.86 -4.62 -10.53
N TYR A 25 -14.44 -5.30 -9.47
CA TYR A 25 -13.57 -6.47 -9.57
C TYR A 25 -14.29 -7.67 -10.17
N ALA A 26 -15.56 -7.88 -9.79
CA ALA A 26 -16.42 -8.94 -10.32
C ALA A 26 -16.81 -8.69 -11.79
N ASP A 27 -17.10 -7.44 -12.16
CA ASP A 27 -17.37 -7.04 -13.55
C ASP A 27 -16.22 -7.32 -14.53
N ARG A 28 -15.02 -7.59 -13.99
CA ARG A 28 -13.79 -7.90 -14.74
C ARG A 28 -13.35 -9.35 -14.57
N GLU A 29 -14.24 -10.23 -14.13
CA GLU A 29 -13.92 -11.66 -13.96
C GLU A 29 -13.37 -12.26 -15.26
N GLY A 30 -12.22 -12.94 -15.16
CA GLY A 30 -11.48 -13.50 -16.29
C GLY A 30 -10.47 -12.56 -16.95
N ASP A 31 -10.52 -11.25 -16.68
CA ASP A 31 -9.54 -10.26 -17.15
C ASP A 31 -8.56 -9.88 -16.02
N VAL A 32 -7.43 -10.60 -15.95
CA VAL A 32 -6.41 -10.44 -14.90
C VAL A 32 -5.82 -9.03 -14.89
N GLU A 33 -5.57 -8.44 -16.06
CA GLU A 33 -4.99 -7.09 -16.16
C GLU A 33 -5.97 -6.03 -15.66
N ALA A 34 -7.25 -6.13 -16.03
CA ALA A 34 -8.28 -5.22 -15.55
C ALA A 34 -8.51 -5.37 -14.04
N GLN A 35 -8.59 -6.59 -13.53
CA GLN A 35 -8.70 -6.85 -12.08
C GLN A 35 -7.51 -6.29 -11.30
N THR A 36 -6.30 -6.41 -11.84
CA THR A 36 -5.09 -5.84 -11.24
C THR A 36 -5.20 -4.32 -11.12
N VAL A 37 -5.65 -3.65 -12.17
CA VAL A 37 -5.85 -2.19 -12.16
C VAL A 37 -6.92 -1.77 -11.16
N VAL A 38 -8.05 -2.49 -11.09
CA VAL A 38 -9.10 -2.22 -10.09
C VAL A 38 -8.51 -2.30 -8.67
N ALA A 39 -7.83 -3.40 -8.35
CA ALA A 39 -7.22 -3.57 -7.03
C ALA A 39 -6.17 -2.49 -6.71
N ALA A 40 -5.29 -2.16 -7.66
CA ALA A 40 -4.28 -1.14 -7.48
C ALA A 40 -4.88 0.26 -7.26
N ASN A 41 -5.91 0.62 -8.03
CA ASN A 41 -6.60 1.91 -7.89
C ASN A 41 -7.34 2.02 -6.55
N HIS A 42 -8.04 0.96 -6.13
CA HIS A 42 -8.72 0.95 -4.84
C HIS A 42 -7.73 0.94 -3.67
N ALA A 43 -6.53 0.35 -3.83
CA ALA A 43 -5.44 0.50 -2.86
C ALA A 43 -4.97 1.97 -2.72
N VAL A 44 -4.95 2.76 -3.81
CA VAL A 44 -4.66 4.20 -3.71
C VAL A 44 -5.74 4.93 -2.93
N GLU A 45 -7.01 4.68 -3.25
CA GLU A 45 -8.14 5.33 -2.57
C GLU A 45 -8.14 5.05 -1.06
N ILE A 46 -7.87 3.79 -0.68
CA ILE A 46 -7.89 3.40 0.73
C ILE A 46 -6.71 3.99 1.52
N LEU A 47 -5.52 4.02 0.94
CA LEU A 47 -4.35 4.64 1.57
C LEU A 47 -4.50 6.17 1.67
N THR A 48 -5.10 6.79 0.65
CA THR A 48 -5.45 8.23 0.71
C THR A 48 -6.44 8.51 1.83
N SER A 49 -7.43 7.63 2.00
CA SER A 49 -8.41 7.72 3.09
C SER A 49 -7.74 7.59 4.45
N LEU A 50 -6.80 6.65 4.59
CA LEU A 50 -5.99 6.49 5.81
C LEU A 50 -5.20 7.76 6.13
N SER A 51 -4.53 8.36 5.15
CA SER A 51 -3.82 9.64 5.35
C SER A 51 -4.76 10.74 5.83
N ARG A 52 -5.97 10.85 5.27
CA ARG A 52 -6.98 11.84 5.73
C ARG A 52 -7.44 11.57 7.16
N THR A 53 -7.73 10.31 7.49
CA THR A 53 -8.17 9.92 8.85
C THR A 53 -7.09 10.23 9.90
N LEU A 54 -5.82 10.09 9.55
CA LEU A 54 -4.69 10.40 10.44
C LEU A 54 -4.35 11.90 10.50
N ASP A 55 -4.70 12.71 9.50
CA ASP A 55 -4.41 14.14 9.46
C ASP A 55 -5.39 14.99 10.29
N ARG A 56 -5.46 14.72 11.60
CA ARG A 56 -6.43 15.36 12.51
C ARG A 56 -6.31 16.88 12.64
N HIS A 57 -5.20 17.46 12.18
CA HIS A 57 -4.89 18.88 12.29
C HIS A 57 -4.76 19.56 10.92
N ASP A 58 -5.20 18.90 9.85
CA ASP A 58 -5.16 19.40 8.47
C ASP A 58 -3.77 19.86 8.00
N ARG A 59 -2.69 19.33 8.60
CA ARG A 59 -1.31 19.73 8.28
C ARG A 59 -0.90 19.25 6.90
N TYR A 60 -1.43 18.09 6.49
CA TYR A 60 -1.13 17.44 5.22
C TYR A 60 -2.31 17.49 4.24
N SER A 61 -3.47 18.00 4.63
CA SER A 61 -4.73 18.05 3.86
C SER A 61 -4.53 18.49 2.41
N LYS A 62 -3.87 19.64 2.20
CA LYS A 62 -3.57 20.19 0.87
C LYS A 62 -2.68 19.26 0.04
N LEU A 63 -1.68 18.64 0.66
CA LEU A 63 -0.77 17.71 -0.01
C LEU A 63 -1.50 16.42 -0.39
N ILE A 64 -2.34 15.90 0.51
CA ILE A 64 -3.17 14.72 0.28
C ILE A 64 -4.12 14.96 -0.90
N ASP A 65 -4.83 16.10 -0.90
CA ASP A 65 -5.76 16.46 -1.97
C ASP A 65 -5.05 16.68 -3.31
N GLN A 66 -3.89 17.32 -3.31
CA GLN A 66 -3.07 17.48 -4.51
C GLN A 66 -2.62 16.13 -5.07
N ARG A 67 -2.11 15.23 -4.22
CA ARG A 67 -1.68 13.88 -4.62
C ARG A 67 -2.86 13.05 -5.15
N HIS A 68 -4.03 13.15 -4.52
CA HIS A 68 -5.26 12.50 -4.98
C HIS A 68 -5.73 13.06 -6.33
N LEU A 69 -5.66 14.37 -6.52
CA LEU A 69 -6.00 15.00 -7.80
C LEU A 69 -5.09 14.51 -8.93
N ILE A 70 -3.77 14.46 -8.69
CA ILE A 70 -2.80 13.93 -9.65
C ILE A 70 -3.12 12.47 -10.01
N PHE A 71 -3.43 11.62 -9.02
CA PHE A 71 -3.86 10.24 -9.26
C PHE A 71 -5.09 10.16 -10.17
N ARG A 72 -6.13 10.98 -9.89
CA ARG A 72 -7.36 10.99 -10.67
C ARG A 72 -7.15 11.50 -12.09
N GLU A 73 -6.31 12.52 -12.28
CA GLU A 73 -5.92 13.00 -13.62
C GLU A 73 -5.10 11.97 -14.39
N GLY A 74 -4.11 11.35 -13.75
CA GLY A 74 -3.31 10.28 -14.33
C GLY A 74 -4.16 9.09 -14.75
N SER A 75 -5.11 8.68 -13.90
CA SER A 75 -6.07 7.60 -14.21
C SER A 75 -6.91 7.88 -15.45
N ARG A 76 -7.30 9.15 -15.69
CA ARG A 76 -8.04 9.54 -16.91
C ARG A 76 -7.16 9.56 -18.17
N ARG A 77 -5.86 9.84 -18.01
CA ARG A 77 -4.90 9.96 -19.13
C ARG A 77 -4.25 8.64 -19.53
N ALA A 78 -4.17 7.68 -18.60
CA ALA A 78 -3.54 6.38 -18.80
C ALA A 78 -4.23 5.58 -19.91
N ARG A 79 -3.46 5.14 -20.91
CA ARG A 79 -4.02 4.55 -22.14
C ARG A 79 -3.95 3.03 -22.15
N ASN A 80 -2.88 2.47 -21.60
CA ASN A 80 -2.62 1.03 -21.57
C ASN A 80 -2.51 0.50 -20.12
N HIS A 81 -2.34 -0.81 -19.97
CA HIS A 81 -2.18 -1.46 -18.67
C HIS A 81 -1.00 -0.89 -17.89
N GLU A 82 0.17 -0.78 -18.52
CA GLU A 82 1.40 -0.31 -17.86
C GLU A 82 1.28 1.13 -17.36
N ASP A 83 0.65 2.04 -18.11
CA ASP A 83 0.37 3.42 -17.70
C ASP A 83 -0.51 3.47 -16.44
N ARG A 84 -1.49 2.55 -16.37
CA ARG A 84 -2.42 2.47 -15.23
C ARG A 84 -1.72 1.95 -13.99
N ILE A 85 -0.88 0.92 -14.14
CA ILE A 85 -0.04 0.40 -13.06
C ILE A 85 0.96 1.45 -12.60
N LEU A 86 1.58 2.19 -13.52
CA LEU A 86 2.48 3.29 -13.21
C LEU A 86 1.78 4.37 -12.37
N ASN A 87 0.60 4.82 -12.81
CA ASN A 87 -0.16 5.82 -12.06
C ASN A 87 -0.54 5.33 -10.65
N ALA A 88 -0.99 4.07 -10.52
CA ALA A 88 -1.37 3.50 -9.24
C ALA A 88 -0.17 3.35 -8.28
N THR A 89 0.95 2.80 -8.76
CA THR A 89 2.15 2.56 -7.93
C THR A 89 2.79 3.85 -7.44
N PHE A 90 2.89 4.89 -8.28
CA PHE A 90 3.34 6.21 -7.83
C PHE A 90 2.39 6.84 -6.81
N SER A 91 1.09 6.60 -6.95
CA SER A 91 0.09 7.14 -6.02
C SER A 91 0.09 6.40 -4.67
N ILE A 92 0.36 5.09 -4.68
CA ILE A 92 0.63 4.29 -3.48
C ILE A 92 1.89 4.82 -2.76
N TYR A 93 2.99 5.01 -3.49
CA TYR A 93 4.21 5.60 -2.95
C TYR A 93 3.96 6.99 -2.33
N ASN A 94 3.26 7.88 -3.05
CA ASN A 94 2.91 9.20 -2.56
C ASN A 94 2.06 9.14 -1.27
N SER A 95 1.13 8.19 -1.18
CA SER A 95 0.30 8.00 0.03
C SER A 95 1.16 7.53 1.21
N LEU A 96 2.04 6.53 0.97
CA LEU A 96 2.94 6.01 2.01
C LEU A 96 4.01 7.01 2.43
N ASN A 97 4.48 7.87 1.52
CA ASN A 97 5.35 8.99 1.85
C ASN A 97 4.64 9.99 2.79
N THR A 98 3.39 10.37 2.50
CA THR A 98 2.59 11.19 3.43
C THR A 98 2.47 10.51 4.78
N LEU A 99 2.09 9.23 4.80
CA LEU A 99 1.91 8.46 6.04
C LEU A 99 3.21 8.42 6.84
N SER A 100 4.35 8.19 6.21
CA SER A 100 5.64 8.19 6.92
C SER A 100 5.92 9.53 7.59
N HIS A 101 5.64 10.66 6.95
CA HIS A 101 5.73 11.97 7.60
C HIS A 101 4.76 12.14 8.77
N GLN A 102 3.52 11.63 8.65
CA GLN A 102 2.52 11.67 9.72
C GLN A 102 2.94 10.85 10.95
N PHE A 103 3.53 9.68 10.74
CA PHE A 103 3.96 8.79 11.83
C PHE A 103 5.30 9.16 12.46
N THR A 104 6.19 9.83 11.71
CA THR A 104 7.53 10.19 12.20
C THR A 104 7.73 11.69 12.40
N GLU A 105 6.65 12.43 12.60
CA GLU A 105 6.70 13.88 12.75
C GLU A 105 7.63 14.29 13.89
N GLY A 106 8.46 15.32 13.65
CA GLY A 106 9.45 15.80 14.61
C GLY A 106 10.74 14.97 14.70
N ASN A 107 10.84 13.85 13.97
CA ASN A 107 12.08 13.07 13.89
C ASN A 107 12.96 13.51 12.70
N PRO A 108 14.13 14.14 12.94
CA PRO A 108 15.00 14.62 11.87
C PRO A 108 15.66 13.49 11.07
N GLU A 109 15.96 12.35 11.71
CA GLU A 109 16.56 11.20 11.03
C GLU A 109 15.57 10.55 10.07
N SER A 110 14.32 10.36 10.50
CA SER A 110 13.24 9.88 9.63
C SER A 110 13.01 10.84 8.47
N SER A 111 12.99 12.16 8.73
CA SER A 111 12.84 13.17 7.68
C SER A 111 13.96 13.11 6.64
N ALA A 112 15.22 12.93 7.08
CA ALA A 112 16.35 12.76 6.18
C ALA A 112 16.28 11.46 5.38
N LEU A 113 15.78 10.37 5.96
CA LEU A 113 15.58 9.11 5.26
C LEU A 113 14.48 9.22 4.20
N ILE A 114 13.35 9.83 4.53
CA ILE A 114 12.26 10.08 3.58
C ILE A 114 12.75 10.91 2.40
N ALA A 115 13.52 11.98 2.65
CA ALA A 115 14.11 12.80 1.59
C ALA A 115 15.05 12.01 0.65
N LYS A 116 15.85 11.07 1.20
CA LYS A 116 16.70 10.18 0.39
C LYS A 116 15.87 9.22 -0.46
N VAL A 117 14.78 8.69 0.09
CA VAL A 117 13.85 7.83 -0.68
C VAL A 117 13.24 8.62 -1.84
N ASP A 118 12.82 9.86 -1.60
CA ASP A 118 12.25 10.74 -2.62
C ASP A 118 13.25 11.07 -3.74
N GLU A 119 14.50 11.34 -3.38
CA GLU A 119 15.58 11.54 -4.35
C GLU A 119 15.78 10.29 -5.23
N GLN A 120 15.80 9.10 -4.64
CA GLN A 120 15.94 7.84 -5.38
C GLN A 120 14.77 7.60 -6.34
N VAL A 121 13.53 7.82 -5.88
CA VAL A 121 12.35 7.73 -6.74
C VAL A 121 12.46 8.72 -7.89
N HIS A 122 12.80 9.99 -7.60
CA HIS A 122 12.96 11.01 -8.63
C HIS A 122 14.02 10.64 -9.68
N LEU A 123 15.15 10.07 -9.27
CA LEU A 123 16.16 9.57 -10.20
C LEU A 123 15.63 8.44 -11.08
N SER A 124 14.93 7.46 -10.50
CA SER A 124 14.33 6.35 -11.26
C SER A 124 13.27 6.80 -12.29
N THR A 125 12.61 7.95 -12.05
CA THR A 125 11.58 8.46 -12.97
C THR A 125 12.10 9.11 -14.25
N LYS A 126 13.42 9.39 -14.34
CA LYS A 126 13.96 10.20 -15.45
C LYS A 126 14.26 9.42 -16.73
N SER A 127 14.29 8.09 -16.70
CA SER A 127 14.76 7.31 -17.85
C SER A 127 14.21 5.89 -17.97
N GLY A 128 13.22 5.51 -17.15
CA GLY A 128 12.71 4.13 -17.11
C GLY A 128 11.52 3.88 -18.03
N LYS A 129 11.29 2.60 -18.37
CA LYS A 129 10.00 2.14 -18.92
C LYS A 129 8.93 2.14 -17.80
N PRO A 130 7.63 2.17 -18.13
CA PRO A 130 6.57 2.24 -17.11
C PRO A 130 6.67 1.17 -16.00
N ILE A 131 7.00 -0.08 -16.33
CA ILE A 131 7.14 -1.15 -15.32
C ILE A 131 8.38 -0.96 -14.44
N GLU A 132 9.51 -0.54 -15.00
CA GLU A 132 10.72 -0.20 -14.23
C GLU A 132 10.46 0.94 -13.25
N MET A 133 9.78 2.00 -13.71
CA MET A 133 9.37 3.12 -12.87
C MET A 133 8.39 2.66 -11.78
N SER A 134 7.45 1.77 -12.10
CA SER A 134 6.50 1.19 -11.14
C SER A 134 7.20 0.35 -10.07
N ALA A 135 8.19 -0.47 -10.48
CA ALA A 135 9.02 -1.25 -9.59
C ALA A 135 9.83 -0.34 -8.65
N GLY A 136 10.42 0.74 -9.17
CA GLY A 136 11.10 1.77 -8.38
C GLY A 136 10.19 2.40 -7.32
N ALA A 137 8.99 2.83 -7.71
CA ALA A 137 8.01 3.42 -6.79
C ALA A 137 7.59 2.45 -5.68
N LEU A 138 7.26 1.19 -6.01
CA LEU A 138 6.92 0.20 -4.99
C LEU A 138 8.13 -0.17 -4.10
N ARG A 139 9.33 -0.31 -4.65
CA ARG A 139 10.53 -0.56 -3.83
C ARG A 139 10.76 0.54 -2.79
N ALA A 140 10.48 1.79 -3.15
CA ALA A 140 10.55 2.93 -2.24
C ALA A 140 9.50 2.90 -1.13
N CYS A 141 8.36 2.21 -1.32
CA CYS A 141 7.34 2.06 -0.28
C CYS A 141 7.83 1.23 0.92
N PHE A 142 8.72 0.26 0.69
CA PHE A 142 9.21 -0.64 1.74
C PHE A 142 9.95 0.09 2.88
N PRO A 143 10.99 0.92 2.62
CA PRO A 143 11.64 1.67 3.70
C PRO A 143 10.70 2.67 4.40
N LEU A 144 9.71 3.23 3.70
CA LEU A 144 8.70 4.12 4.30
C LEU A 144 7.80 3.37 5.30
N LEU A 145 7.34 2.17 4.93
CA LEU A 145 6.62 1.28 5.84
C LEU A 145 7.51 0.76 6.97
N GLY A 146 8.81 0.57 6.72
CA GLY A 146 9.82 0.29 7.74
C GLY A 146 9.84 1.38 8.81
N LEU A 147 9.93 2.65 8.41
CA LEU A 147 9.86 3.79 9.32
C LEU A 147 8.56 3.81 10.13
N ILE A 148 7.42 3.61 9.47
CA ILE A 148 6.10 3.56 10.14
C ILE A 148 6.09 2.42 11.18
N SER A 149 6.59 1.24 10.81
CA SER A 149 6.62 0.08 11.72
C SER A 149 7.52 0.32 12.93
N ILE A 150 8.68 0.96 12.76
CA ILE A 150 9.58 1.30 13.87
C ILE A 150 8.95 2.37 14.78
N ALA A 151 8.27 3.36 14.21
CA ALA A 151 7.59 4.40 14.98
C ALA A 151 6.44 3.83 15.84
N LEU A 152 5.76 2.78 15.34
CA LEU A 152 4.69 2.08 16.05
C LEU A 152 5.23 1.03 17.05
N ASP A 153 6.36 0.37 16.76
CA ASP A 153 6.95 -0.68 17.61
C ASP A 153 7.74 -0.12 18.81
N GLN A 154 7.12 0.75 19.60
CA GLN A 154 7.78 1.44 20.73
C GLN A 154 8.39 0.47 21.76
N ASN A 155 7.79 -0.71 21.92
CA ASN A 155 8.25 -1.75 22.84
C ASN A 155 9.18 -2.80 22.19
N GLN A 156 9.53 -2.62 20.92
CA GLN A 156 10.45 -3.49 20.16
C GLN A 156 10.00 -4.97 20.09
N VAL A 157 8.69 -5.22 20.14
CA VAL A 157 8.11 -6.57 20.12
C VAL A 157 8.20 -7.17 18.72
N MET A 158 8.09 -6.34 17.68
CA MET A 158 8.10 -6.78 16.28
C MET A 158 9.43 -6.57 15.56
N THR A 159 10.43 -6.00 16.23
CA THR A 159 11.76 -5.69 15.67
C THR A 159 12.40 -6.90 14.98
N GLY A 160 12.26 -8.11 15.55
CA GLY A 160 12.75 -9.34 14.94
C GLY A 160 12.07 -9.67 13.60
N ALA A 161 10.75 -9.54 13.54
CA ALA A 161 9.96 -9.77 12.33
C ALA A 161 10.25 -8.72 11.25
N ILE A 162 10.39 -7.45 11.63
CA ILE A 162 10.76 -6.34 10.73
C ILE A 162 12.11 -6.64 10.08
N ARG A 163 13.14 -6.98 10.87
CA ARG A 163 14.49 -7.31 10.34
C ARG A 163 14.50 -8.52 9.42
N GLN A 164 13.75 -9.58 9.76
CA GLN A 164 13.64 -10.75 8.87
C GLN A 164 13.00 -10.36 7.53
N LEU A 165 12.02 -9.45 7.56
CA LEU A 165 11.37 -8.97 6.35
C LEU A 165 12.30 -8.10 5.50
N GLU A 166 13.12 -7.24 6.12
CA GLU A 166 14.17 -6.47 5.44
C GLU A 166 15.18 -7.39 4.74
N GLN A 167 15.62 -8.45 5.41
CA GLN A 167 16.53 -9.45 4.82
C GLN A 167 15.89 -10.14 3.62
N ARG A 168 14.61 -10.52 3.72
CA ARG A 168 13.87 -11.12 2.59
C ARG A 168 13.68 -10.13 1.45
N PHE A 169 13.41 -8.86 1.73
CA PHE A 169 13.32 -7.82 0.69
C PHE A 169 14.64 -7.65 -0.06
N ALA A 170 15.76 -7.59 0.66
CA ALA A 170 17.09 -7.47 0.08
C ALA A 170 17.47 -8.71 -0.74
N ALA A 171 17.26 -9.91 -0.20
CA ALA A 171 17.52 -11.16 -0.91
C ALA A 171 16.66 -11.30 -2.17
N GLY A 172 15.36 -11.00 -2.08
CA GLY A 172 14.46 -11.00 -3.23
C GLY A 172 14.84 -9.96 -4.28
N SER A 173 15.30 -8.78 -3.84
CA SER A 173 15.79 -7.73 -4.76
C SER A 173 17.08 -8.15 -5.46
N ALA A 174 17.98 -8.87 -4.79
CA ALA A 174 19.21 -9.38 -5.40
C ALA A 174 18.95 -10.55 -6.37
N ALA A 175 17.90 -11.33 -6.15
CA ALA A 175 17.54 -12.48 -6.97
C ALA A 175 16.67 -12.14 -8.18
N ALA A 176 15.99 -10.99 -8.18
CA ALA A 176 15.16 -10.55 -9.30
C ALA A 176 16.02 -10.28 -10.54
N ALA A 177 15.63 -10.87 -11.67
CA ALA A 177 16.31 -10.75 -12.96
C ALA A 177 15.56 -9.82 -13.93
N THR A 178 14.29 -9.50 -13.64
CA THR A 178 13.42 -8.67 -14.47
C THR A 178 12.70 -7.59 -13.65
N GLU A 179 12.27 -6.52 -14.32
CA GLU A 179 11.51 -5.44 -13.67
C GLU A 179 10.18 -5.92 -13.07
N TRP A 180 9.55 -6.93 -13.69
CA TRP A 180 8.35 -7.57 -13.15
C TRP A 180 8.63 -8.32 -11.86
N GLU A 181 9.77 -8.99 -11.75
CA GLU A 181 10.19 -9.65 -10.50
C GLU A 181 10.55 -8.63 -9.42
N HIS A 182 11.19 -7.51 -9.77
CA HIS A 182 11.41 -6.41 -8.84
C HIS A 182 10.10 -5.81 -8.32
N LEU A 183 9.15 -5.55 -9.22
CA LEU A 183 7.81 -5.06 -8.89
C LEU A 183 7.09 -6.03 -7.96
N LEU A 184 7.07 -7.31 -8.31
CA LEU A 184 6.39 -8.35 -7.54
C LEU A 184 7.02 -8.55 -6.16
N ASN A 185 8.35 -8.61 -6.08
CA ASN A 185 9.06 -8.69 -4.80
C ASN A 185 8.68 -7.53 -3.90
N ALA A 186 8.74 -6.29 -4.41
CA ALA A 186 8.37 -5.10 -3.67
C ALA A 186 6.91 -5.13 -3.19
N LEU A 187 5.97 -5.45 -4.10
CA LEU A 187 4.55 -5.55 -3.76
C LEU A 187 4.29 -6.55 -2.64
N TYR A 188 4.89 -7.73 -2.72
CA TYR A 188 4.71 -8.77 -1.69
C TYR A 188 5.32 -8.37 -0.36
N ARG A 189 6.47 -7.68 -0.37
CA ARG A 189 7.07 -7.18 0.87
C ARG A 189 6.25 -6.06 1.51
N ILE A 190 5.65 -5.19 0.70
CA ILE A 190 4.71 -4.16 1.16
C ILE A 190 3.49 -4.79 1.82
N VAL A 191 2.91 -5.83 1.21
CA VAL A 191 1.79 -6.57 1.81
C VAL A 191 2.18 -7.16 3.16
N GLU A 192 3.35 -7.80 3.26
CA GLU A 192 3.80 -8.40 4.52
C GLU A 192 4.13 -7.37 5.60
N ILE A 193 4.79 -6.26 5.28
CA ILE A 193 5.09 -5.23 6.29
C ILE A 193 3.82 -4.49 6.72
N LEU A 194 2.84 -4.35 5.83
CA LEU A 194 1.55 -3.75 6.19
C LEU A 194 0.75 -4.63 7.16
N GLN A 195 0.93 -5.96 7.14
CA GLN A 195 0.39 -6.85 8.18
C GLN A 195 1.04 -6.54 9.54
N ILE A 196 2.36 -6.30 9.58
CA ILE A 196 3.05 -5.89 10.81
C ILE A 196 2.52 -4.54 11.29
N VAL A 197 2.39 -3.55 10.39
CA VAL A 197 1.83 -2.23 10.73
C VAL A 197 0.41 -2.35 11.30
N ALA A 198 -0.43 -3.21 10.73
CA ALA A 198 -1.78 -3.45 11.24
C ALA A 198 -1.76 -4.10 12.64
N LEU A 199 -0.92 -5.11 12.88
CA LEU A 199 -0.74 -5.73 14.20
C LEU A 199 -0.20 -4.75 15.25
N LEU A 200 0.72 -3.87 14.84
CA LEU A 200 1.27 -2.83 15.71
C LEU A 200 0.24 -1.72 16.03
N THR A 201 -0.74 -1.54 15.16
CA THR A 201 -1.86 -0.62 15.41
C THR A 201 -2.83 -1.24 16.42
N ASP A 202 -3.20 -2.51 16.24
CA ASP A 202 -3.98 -3.28 17.22
C ASP A 202 -3.80 -4.79 17.03
N SER A 203 -3.41 -5.47 18.12
CA SER A 203 -3.25 -6.92 18.16
C SER A 203 -4.55 -7.70 17.95
N GLU A 204 -5.72 -7.11 18.22
CA GLU A 204 -7.02 -7.74 17.99
C GLU A 204 -7.31 -8.00 16.51
N LEU A 205 -6.60 -7.31 15.60
CA LEU A 205 -6.70 -7.53 14.16
C LEU A 205 -6.03 -8.84 13.69
N ALA A 206 -5.36 -9.59 14.58
CA ALA A 206 -4.59 -10.78 14.23
C ALA A 206 -5.39 -11.83 13.46
N ASP A 207 -6.63 -12.13 13.88
CA ASP A 207 -7.45 -13.15 13.21
C ASP A 207 -7.84 -12.72 11.79
N GLN A 208 -8.16 -11.44 11.61
CA GLN A 208 -8.50 -10.86 10.31
C GLN A 208 -7.28 -10.87 9.38
N ILE A 209 -6.13 -10.44 9.89
CA ILE A 209 -4.85 -10.48 9.17
C ILE A 209 -4.51 -11.92 8.75
N ASN A 210 -4.67 -12.90 9.64
CA ASN A 210 -4.44 -14.31 9.35
C ASN A 210 -5.37 -14.86 8.26
N GLN A 211 -6.62 -14.40 8.21
CA GLN A 211 -7.54 -14.76 7.11
C GLN A 211 -7.07 -14.19 5.77
N ILE A 212 -6.61 -12.93 5.75
CA ILE A 212 -6.05 -12.30 4.54
C ILE A 212 -4.78 -13.03 4.11
N ALA A 213 -3.88 -13.34 5.05
CA ALA A 213 -2.62 -14.05 4.78
C ALA A 213 -2.85 -15.48 4.28
N THR A 214 -3.86 -16.19 4.81
CA THR A 214 -4.25 -17.51 4.32
C THR A 214 -4.68 -17.45 2.86
N ARG A 215 -5.61 -16.55 2.51
CA ARG A 215 -6.04 -16.35 1.11
C ARG A 215 -4.87 -15.94 0.22
N PHE A 216 -3.99 -15.07 0.72
CA PHE A 216 -2.80 -14.65 -0.02
C PHE A 216 -1.95 -15.86 -0.45
N LYS A 217 -1.70 -16.79 0.48
CA LYS A 217 -0.93 -18.02 0.23
C LYS A 217 -1.66 -19.02 -0.66
N GLU A 218 -2.97 -19.15 -0.51
CA GLU A 218 -3.81 -20.03 -1.35
C GLU A 218 -3.83 -19.55 -2.81
N GLU A 219 -3.96 -18.24 -3.04
CA GLU A 219 -3.98 -17.65 -4.38
C GLU A 219 -2.57 -17.53 -5.00
N ASP A 220 -1.50 -17.61 -4.21
CA ASP A 220 -0.10 -17.51 -4.68
C ASP A 220 0.49 -18.83 -5.22
N GLN A 221 -0.30 -19.93 -5.24
CA GLN A 221 0.15 -21.23 -5.75
C GLN A 221 0.40 -21.25 -7.27
N THR A 222 -0.06 -20.24 -7.99
CA THR A 222 0.20 -20.07 -9.42
C THR A 222 1.66 -19.68 -9.70
N ARG A 223 2.15 -20.03 -10.90
CA ARG A 223 3.45 -19.54 -11.42
C ARG A 223 3.31 -18.32 -12.32
N ASP A 224 2.10 -17.94 -12.69
CA ASP A 224 1.82 -16.81 -13.57
C ASP A 224 2.11 -15.48 -12.85
N PRO A 225 3.09 -14.68 -13.31
CA PRO A 225 3.41 -13.39 -12.71
C PRO A 225 2.23 -12.41 -12.70
N ALA A 226 1.36 -12.41 -13.71
CA ALA A 226 0.23 -11.48 -13.79
C ALA A 226 -0.79 -11.77 -12.66
N LEU A 227 -1.09 -13.05 -12.44
CA LEU A 227 -1.96 -13.47 -11.34
C LEU A 227 -1.35 -13.15 -9.95
N LYS A 228 -0.03 -13.25 -9.82
CA LYS A 228 0.68 -12.87 -8.58
C LYS A 228 0.61 -11.36 -8.32
N VAL A 229 0.84 -10.54 -9.34
CA VAL A 229 0.72 -9.07 -9.21
C VAL A 229 -0.71 -8.68 -8.83
N ARG A 230 -1.72 -9.26 -9.49
CA ARG A 230 -3.13 -9.08 -9.12
C ARG A 230 -3.37 -9.41 -7.65
N ASN A 231 -2.94 -10.59 -7.20
CA ASN A 231 -3.11 -11.04 -5.81
C ASN A 231 -2.46 -10.07 -4.82
N GLY A 232 -1.23 -9.61 -5.10
CA GLY A 232 -0.53 -8.63 -4.28
C GLY A 232 -1.31 -7.32 -4.10
N PHE A 233 -1.87 -6.76 -5.17
CA PHE A 233 -2.69 -5.55 -5.07
C PHE A 233 -4.02 -5.79 -4.34
N CYS A 234 -4.67 -6.95 -4.53
CA CYS A 234 -5.86 -7.32 -3.77
C CYS A 234 -5.58 -7.33 -2.27
N ARG A 235 -4.48 -7.96 -1.84
CA ARG A 235 -4.12 -7.99 -0.41
C ARG A 235 -3.70 -6.63 0.13
N LEU A 236 -3.05 -5.80 -0.68
CA LEU A 236 -2.72 -4.43 -0.31
C LEU A 236 -4.00 -3.61 -0.03
N PHE A 237 -5.01 -3.72 -0.90
CA PHE A 237 -6.30 -3.09 -0.69
C PHE A 237 -6.99 -3.61 0.59
N GLU A 238 -7.07 -4.94 0.76
CA GLU A 238 -7.75 -5.54 1.91
C GLU A 238 -7.11 -5.14 3.24
N LEU A 239 -5.78 -5.17 3.33
CA LEU A 239 -5.05 -4.74 4.53
C LEU A 239 -5.19 -3.24 4.77
N GLY A 240 -5.10 -2.42 3.71
CA GLY A 240 -5.33 -0.98 3.82
C GLY A 240 -6.74 -0.66 4.31
N HIS A 241 -7.74 -1.41 3.84
CA HIS A 241 -9.15 -1.27 4.26
C HIS A 241 -9.35 -1.64 5.72
N LEU A 242 -8.79 -2.77 6.14
CA LEU A 242 -8.79 -3.19 7.53
C LEU A 242 -8.16 -2.12 8.43
N LEU A 243 -6.99 -1.60 8.04
CA LEU A 243 -6.28 -0.59 8.81
C LEU A 243 -7.07 0.71 8.94
N VAL A 244 -7.57 1.28 7.83
CA VAL A 244 -8.30 2.56 7.89
C VAL A 244 -9.64 2.45 8.61
N THR A 245 -10.38 1.35 8.44
CA THR A 245 -11.65 1.16 9.15
C THR A 245 -11.43 1.07 10.67
N HIS A 246 -10.34 0.42 11.08
CA HIS A 246 -9.95 0.32 12.47
C HIS A 246 -9.49 1.69 13.03
N VAL A 247 -8.57 2.36 12.35
CA VAL A 247 -8.07 3.70 12.75
C VAL A 247 -9.20 4.72 12.80
N ASP A 248 -10.14 4.71 11.84
CA ASP A 248 -11.30 5.61 11.82
C ASP A 248 -12.25 5.35 13.00
N ALA A 249 -12.41 4.09 13.41
CA ALA A 249 -13.21 3.73 14.58
C ALA A 249 -12.57 4.24 15.88
N ILE A 250 -11.25 4.11 16.04
CA ILE A 250 -10.54 4.63 17.22
C ILE A 250 -10.48 6.15 17.23
N ALA A 251 -10.25 6.78 16.07
CA ALA A 251 -10.18 8.24 15.95
C ALA A 251 -11.55 8.93 16.10
N GLY A 252 -12.63 8.21 15.85
CA GLY A 252 -14.01 8.68 15.99
C GLY A 252 -14.62 8.50 17.38
N ALA A 253 -14.02 7.65 18.23
CA ALA A 253 -14.39 7.45 19.63
C ALA A 253 -13.84 8.55 20.54
#